data_AF-A0A4U7BHE2-F1
#
_entry.id   AF-A0A4U7BHE2-F1
#
_cell.length_a   1.000
_cell.length_b   1.000
_cell.length_c   1.000
_cell.angle_alpha   90.00
_cell.angle_beta   90.00
_cell.angle_gamma   90.00
#
_symmetry.space_group_name_H-M   'P 1'
#
loop_
_entity.id
_entity.type
_entity.pdbx_description
1 polymer ?
#
loop_
_entity_poly.entity_id
_entity_poly.type
_entity_poly.pdbx_seq_one_letter_code
_entity_poly.pdbx_strand_id
1 'polypeptide(L)'
;MSLKQVKKALVLRNAFCVYRDFKNEFLELFKYRKKGKAPKLTLPKTNKDKFYTEALEKLESFLDAFSVVSKGLLEADIKDLKDDLKDLEVSKDIYVKALMACELVRFYEFRLDLVVNAILSDNLEVKIL
;
A
#
# COMPACT_ATOMS: atom_id res chain seq x y z
N MET A 1 14.90 -23.04 -7.88
CA MET A 1 13.87 -22.59 -6.90
C MET A 1 13.50 -23.70 -5.93
N SER A 2 13.64 -23.46 -4.62
CA SER A 2 13.33 -24.43 -3.55
C SER A 2 11.84 -24.45 -3.18
N LEU A 3 11.35 -25.55 -2.58
CA LEU A 3 9.97 -25.66 -2.06
C LEU A 3 9.62 -24.54 -1.05
N LYS A 4 10.61 -24.09 -0.26
CA LYS A 4 10.46 -22.98 0.69
C LYS A 4 10.23 -21.64 -0.04
N GLN A 5 10.93 -21.39 -1.15
CA GLN A 5 10.74 -20.19 -1.97
C GLN A 5 9.39 -20.20 -2.70
N VAL A 6 8.97 -21.34 -3.25
CA VAL A 6 7.64 -21.49 -3.89
C VAL A 6 6.53 -21.16 -2.89
N LYS A 7 6.62 -21.65 -1.64
CA LYS A 7 5.65 -21.32 -0.59
C LYS A 7 5.63 -19.83 -0.24
N LYS A 8 6.79 -19.17 -0.16
CA LYS A 8 6.87 -17.72 0.09
C LYS A 8 6.23 -16.91 -1.05
N ALA A 9 6.54 -17.27 -2.30
CA ALA A 9 5.98 -16.59 -3.47
C ALA A 9 4.45 -16.73 -3.54
N LEU A 10 3.91 -17.90 -3.19
CA LEU A 10 2.46 -18.13 -3.09
C LEU A 10 1.81 -17.24 -2.01
N VAL A 11 2.42 -17.16 -0.82
CA VAL A 11 1.94 -16.28 0.25
C VAL A 11 1.92 -14.83 -0.21
N LEU A 12 3.01 -14.36 -0.83
CA LEU A 12 3.11 -12.97 -1.29
C LEU A 12 2.19 -12.65 -2.46
N ARG A 13 1.95 -13.59 -3.39
CA ARG A 13 0.94 -13.39 -4.44
C ARG A 13 -0.47 -13.26 -3.86
N ASN A 14 -0.81 -14.07 -2.86
CA ASN A 14 -2.10 -13.95 -2.18
C ASN A 14 -2.21 -12.62 -1.44
N ALA A 15 -1.16 -12.21 -0.73
CA ALA A 15 -1.09 -10.91 -0.09
C ALA A 15 -1.23 -9.77 -1.12
N PHE A 16 -0.57 -9.86 -2.26
CA PHE A 16 -0.71 -8.88 -3.34
C PHE A 16 -2.16 -8.72 -3.80
N CYS A 17 -2.89 -9.82 -4.03
CA CYS A 17 -4.30 -9.77 -4.39
C CYS A 17 -5.15 -9.09 -3.31
N VAL A 18 -4.98 -9.47 -2.04
CA VAL A 18 -5.68 -8.87 -0.90
C VAL A 18 -5.39 -7.37 -0.80
N TYR A 19 -4.13 -6.97 -0.96
CA TYR A 19 -3.73 -5.57 -0.98
C TYR A 19 -4.39 -4.79 -2.12
N ARG A 20 -4.39 -5.36 -3.32
CA ARG A 20 -4.98 -4.72 -4.50
C ARG A 20 -6.46 -4.44 -4.31
N ASP A 21 -7.19 -5.39 -3.73
CA ASP A 21 -8.63 -5.23 -3.47
C ASP A 21 -8.86 -4.12 -2.44
N PHE A 22 -8.14 -4.15 -1.31
CA PHE A 22 -8.17 -3.07 -0.32
C PHE A 22 -7.80 -1.70 -0.90
N LYS A 23 -6.72 -1.63 -1.69
CA LYS A 23 -6.25 -0.40 -2.34
C LYS A 23 -7.36 0.22 -3.18
N ASN A 24 -8.05 -0.59 -3.99
CA ASN A 24 -9.16 -0.11 -4.82
C ASN A 24 -10.31 0.45 -3.96
N GLU A 25 -10.68 -0.26 -2.89
CA GLU A 25 -11.70 0.24 -1.95
C GLU A 25 -11.27 1.56 -1.28
N PHE A 26 -10.03 1.63 -0.80
CA PHE A 26 -9.50 2.80 -0.12
C PHE A 26 -9.48 4.02 -1.04
N LEU A 27 -9.01 3.87 -2.28
CA LEU A 27 -9.01 4.94 -3.26
C LEU A 27 -10.42 5.40 -3.64
N GLU A 28 -11.39 4.49 -3.66
CA GLU A 28 -12.79 4.83 -3.95
C GLU A 28 -13.44 5.66 -2.84
N LEU A 29 -13.03 5.51 -1.56
CA LEU A 29 -13.48 6.38 -0.46
C LEU A 29 -13.29 7.86 -0.80
N PHE A 30 -12.13 8.17 -1.39
CA PHE A 30 -11.75 9.53 -1.80
C PHE A 30 -12.18 9.87 -3.24
N LYS A 31 -12.89 8.96 -3.93
CA LYS A 31 -13.18 9.05 -5.37
C LYS A 31 -11.92 9.40 -6.17
N TYR A 32 -10.80 8.82 -5.78
CA TYR A 32 -9.50 9.17 -6.31
C TYR A 32 -9.43 8.80 -7.80
N ARG A 33 -9.01 9.75 -8.64
CA ARG A 33 -8.83 9.56 -10.08
C ARG A 33 -7.48 10.08 -10.53
N LYS A 34 -6.70 9.20 -11.13
CA LYS A 34 -5.49 9.57 -11.88
C LYS A 34 -5.91 10.06 -13.27
N LYS A 35 -6.30 11.34 -13.39
CA LYS A 35 -6.69 11.93 -14.68
C LYS A 35 -5.50 12.65 -15.32
N GLY A 36 -4.92 12.05 -16.36
CA GLY A 36 -3.78 12.64 -17.07
C GLY A 36 -2.56 12.78 -16.15
N LYS A 37 -2.00 14.00 -16.06
CA LYS A 37 -0.79 14.29 -15.26
C LYS A 37 -1.05 14.68 -13.80
N ALA A 38 -2.30 14.96 -13.40
CA ALA A 38 -2.61 15.46 -12.07
C ALA A 38 -3.61 14.54 -11.34
N PRO A 39 -3.23 13.93 -10.21
CA PRO A 39 -4.17 13.17 -9.40
C PRO A 39 -5.21 14.09 -8.77
N LYS A 40 -6.46 13.63 -8.71
CA LYS A 40 -7.57 14.36 -8.10
C LYS A 40 -8.34 13.45 -7.16
N LEU A 41 -8.84 14.02 -6.07
CA LEU A 41 -9.74 13.36 -5.15
C LEU A 41 -10.92 14.27 -4.80
N THR A 42 -11.93 13.69 -4.19
CA THR A 42 -13.10 14.40 -3.64
C THR A 42 -13.18 14.12 -2.15
N LEU A 43 -13.28 15.19 -1.36
CA LEU A 43 -13.61 15.12 0.06
C LEU A 43 -15.07 15.48 0.29
N PRO A 44 -15.68 15.01 1.39
CA PRO A 44 -16.99 15.50 1.80
C PRO A 44 -16.98 17.02 2.03
N LYS A 45 -18.15 17.65 1.87
CA LYS A 45 -18.29 19.11 2.03
C LYS A 45 -18.06 19.56 3.48
N THR A 46 -18.42 18.72 4.44
CA THR A 46 -18.30 18.94 5.88
C THR A 46 -17.55 17.77 6.53
N ASN A 47 -17.03 17.96 7.75
CA ASN A 47 -16.37 16.91 8.55
C ASN A 47 -15.18 16.22 7.85
N LYS A 48 -14.39 16.98 7.09
CA LYS A 48 -13.25 16.45 6.31
C LYS A 48 -12.22 15.75 7.19
N ASP A 49 -11.91 16.33 8.35
CA ASP A 49 -10.95 15.76 9.30
C ASP A 49 -11.44 14.42 9.84
N LYS A 50 -12.69 14.35 10.31
CA LYS A 50 -13.28 13.10 10.78
C LYS A 50 -13.27 12.02 9.71
N PHE A 51 -13.68 12.36 8.49
CA PHE A 51 -13.64 11.43 7.35
C PHE A 51 -12.23 10.92 7.07
N TYR A 52 -11.22 11.79 7.12
CA TYR A 52 -9.83 11.41 6.90
C TYR A 52 -9.30 10.52 8.03
N THR A 53 -9.60 10.84 9.30
CA THR A 53 -9.23 10.02 10.45
C THR A 53 -9.82 8.61 10.34
N GLU A 54 -11.12 8.49 10.05
CA GLU A 54 -11.78 7.19 9.86
C GLU A 54 -11.16 6.38 8.70
N ALA A 55 -10.75 7.06 7.62
CA ALA A 55 -10.05 6.41 6.52
C ALA A 55 -8.67 5.89 6.95
N LEU A 56 -7.90 6.68 7.72
CA LEU A 56 -6.61 6.24 8.25
C LEU A 56 -6.75 5.07 9.23
N GLU A 57 -7.76 5.09 10.10
CA GLU A 57 -8.06 3.98 11.02
C GLU A 57 -8.37 2.69 10.25
N LYS A 58 -9.13 2.79 9.15
CA LYS A 58 -9.39 1.65 8.25
C LYS A 58 -8.09 1.13 7.62
N LEU A 59 -7.20 2.02 7.19
CA LEU A 59 -5.90 1.66 6.62
C LEU A 59 -4.98 1.00 7.64
N GLU A 60 -4.88 1.56 8.84
CA GLU A 60 -4.05 1.00 9.91
C GLU A 60 -4.54 -0.39 10.32
N SER A 61 -5.85 -0.54 10.54
CA SER A 61 -6.46 -1.84 10.86
C SER A 61 -6.22 -2.87 9.77
N PHE A 62 -6.29 -2.45 8.50
CA PHE A 62 -5.95 -3.31 7.38
C PHE A 62 -4.48 -3.71 7.42
N LEU A 63 -3.54 -2.78 7.62
CA LEU A 63 -2.11 -3.06 7.64
C LEU A 63 -1.71 -4.04 8.76
N ASP A 64 -2.36 -3.96 9.92
CA ASP A 64 -2.15 -4.92 11.00
C ASP A 64 -2.58 -6.33 10.60
N ALA A 65 -3.78 -6.48 10.02
CA ALA A 65 -4.24 -7.76 9.49
C ALA A 65 -3.37 -8.25 8.31
N PHE A 66 -2.90 -7.31 7.48
CA PHE A 66 -2.09 -7.60 6.30
C PHE A 66 -0.73 -8.18 6.66
N SER A 67 -0.12 -7.75 7.78
CA SER A 67 1.10 -8.35 8.31
C SER A 67 0.92 -9.84 8.58
N VAL A 68 -0.22 -10.25 9.16
CA VAL A 68 -0.58 -11.65 9.39
C VAL A 68 -0.78 -12.41 8.08
N VAL A 69 -1.51 -11.82 7.12
CA VAL A 69 -1.75 -12.42 5.78
C VAL A 69 -0.44 -12.67 5.04
N SER A 70 0.51 -11.75 5.14
CA SER A 70 1.84 -11.87 4.54
C SER A 70 2.81 -12.78 5.31
N LYS A 71 2.39 -13.32 6.47
CA LYS A 71 3.21 -14.12 7.38
C LYS A 71 4.53 -13.43 7.78
N GLY A 72 4.46 -12.13 8.01
CA GLY A 72 5.61 -11.30 8.39
C GLY A 72 6.62 -11.02 7.26
N LEU A 73 6.36 -11.51 6.04
CA LEU A 73 7.28 -11.28 4.91
C LEU A 73 7.35 -9.82 4.45
N LEU A 74 6.38 -9.00 4.87
CA LEU A 74 6.25 -7.59 4.50
C LEU A 74 6.30 -6.65 5.73
N GLU A 75 6.77 -7.12 6.89
CA GLU A 75 6.78 -6.32 8.12
C GLU A 75 7.53 -4.99 7.97
N ALA A 76 8.70 -5.02 7.31
CA ALA A 76 9.49 -3.82 7.06
C ALA A 76 8.74 -2.85 6.13
N ASP A 77 8.22 -3.34 5.01
CA ASP A 77 7.46 -2.51 4.07
C ASP A 77 6.20 -1.91 4.72
N ILE A 78 5.46 -2.70 5.50
CA ILE A 78 4.28 -2.23 6.24
C ILE A 78 4.66 -1.13 7.22
N LYS A 79 5.76 -1.32 7.97
CA LYS A 79 6.27 -0.34 8.91
C LYS A 79 6.64 0.97 8.20
N ASP A 80 7.38 0.88 7.09
CA ASP A 80 7.76 2.05 6.29
C ASP A 80 6.53 2.81 5.81
N LEU A 81 5.49 2.11 5.32
CA LEU A 81 4.24 2.76 4.93
C LEU A 81 3.55 3.45 6.12
N LYS A 82 3.52 2.82 7.31
CA LYS A 82 2.95 3.43 8.51
C LYS A 82 3.72 4.68 8.94
N ASP A 83 5.03 4.66 8.82
CA ASP A 83 5.86 5.81 9.19
C ASP A 83 5.71 6.94 8.14
N ASP A 84 5.67 6.62 6.84
CA ASP A 84 5.34 7.56 5.75
C ASP A 84 3.98 8.24 6.00
N LEU A 85 2.97 7.51 6.49
CA LEU A 85 1.64 8.04 6.81
C LEU A 85 1.65 8.97 8.02
N LYS A 86 2.44 8.67 9.07
CA LYS A 86 2.58 9.54 10.25
C LYS A 86 3.22 10.87 9.88
N ASP A 87 4.20 10.85 8.97
CA ASP A 87 4.86 12.07 8.50
C ASP A 87 3.90 13.02 7.77
N LEU A 88 2.82 12.50 7.18
CA LEU A 88 1.78 13.34 6.57
C LEU A 88 1.00 14.19 7.58
N GLU A 89 0.98 13.80 8.87
CA GLU A 89 0.28 14.57 9.91
C GLU A 89 0.87 15.97 10.11
N VAL A 90 2.11 16.20 9.66
CA VAL A 90 2.78 17.51 9.70
C VAL A 90 2.14 18.54 8.77
N SER A 91 1.44 18.12 7.71
CA SER A 91 0.72 19.04 6.83
C SER A 91 -0.49 19.67 7.54
N LYS A 92 -0.81 20.94 7.23
CA LYS A 92 -2.06 21.58 7.74
C LYS A 92 -3.24 21.42 6.80
N ASP A 93 -3.02 21.01 5.56
CA ASP A 93 -4.07 20.90 4.54
C ASP A 93 -4.56 19.46 4.42
N ILE A 94 -5.82 19.24 4.81
CA ILE A 94 -6.49 17.93 4.77
C ILE A 94 -6.60 17.36 3.35
N TYR A 95 -6.72 18.21 2.33
CA TYR A 95 -6.74 17.77 0.94
C TYR A 95 -5.37 17.21 0.54
N VAL A 96 -4.29 17.89 0.92
CA VAL A 96 -2.93 17.42 0.67
C VAL A 96 -2.68 16.11 1.41
N LYS A 97 -3.08 16.00 2.69
CA LYS A 97 -2.98 14.75 3.46
C LYS A 97 -3.68 13.59 2.76
N ALA A 98 -4.95 13.77 2.40
CA ALA A 98 -5.73 12.75 1.71
C ALA A 98 -5.13 12.34 0.37
N LEU A 99 -4.58 13.31 -0.39
CA LEU A 99 -3.97 13.04 -1.69
C LEU A 99 -2.69 12.24 -1.55
N MET A 100 -1.84 12.63 -0.60
CA MET A 100 -0.60 11.92 -0.32
C MET A 100 -0.86 10.51 0.22
N ALA A 101 -1.86 10.34 1.10
CA ALA A 101 -2.26 9.02 1.58
C ALA A 101 -2.73 8.10 0.43
N CYS A 102 -3.54 8.63 -0.49
CA CYS A 102 -3.95 7.90 -1.70
C CYS A 102 -2.76 7.53 -2.58
N GLU A 103 -1.79 8.43 -2.78
CA GLU A 103 -0.58 8.14 -3.54
C GLU A 103 0.27 7.08 -2.85
N LEU A 104 0.48 7.16 -1.54
CA LEU A 104 1.25 6.17 -0.78
C LEU A 104 0.64 4.77 -0.92
N VAL A 105 -0.68 4.64 -0.73
CA VAL A 105 -1.41 3.38 -0.94
C VAL A 105 -1.28 2.89 -2.39
N ARG A 106 -1.33 3.80 -3.37
CA ARG A 106 -1.11 3.44 -4.79
C ARG A 106 0.32 2.95 -5.04
N PHE A 107 1.32 3.61 -4.47
CA PHE A 107 2.74 3.29 -4.67
C PHE A 107 3.17 2.02 -3.93
N TYR A 108 2.54 1.71 -2.80
CA TYR A 108 2.86 0.50 -2.05
C TYR A 108 2.56 -0.78 -2.84
N GLU A 109 1.49 -0.81 -3.65
CA GLU A 109 1.24 -1.93 -4.57
C GLU A 109 2.44 -2.21 -5.49
N PHE A 110 3.09 -1.16 -5.99
CA PHE A 110 4.28 -1.30 -6.82
C PHE A 110 5.46 -1.87 -6.02
N ARG A 111 5.66 -1.44 -4.76
CA ARG A 111 6.68 -2.04 -3.88
C ARG A 111 6.40 -3.53 -3.65
N LEU A 112 5.15 -3.90 -3.39
CA LEU A 112 4.76 -5.30 -3.22
C LEU A 112 5.06 -6.14 -4.46
N ASP A 113 4.74 -5.63 -5.65
CA ASP A 113 5.04 -6.32 -6.91
C ASP A 113 6.55 -6.54 -7.08
N LEU A 114 7.37 -5.53 -6.75
CA LEU A 114 8.82 -5.67 -6.76
C LEU A 114 9.32 -6.75 -5.78
N VAL A 115 8.79 -6.82 -4.57
CA VAL A 115 9.17 -7.84 -3.57
C VAL A 115 8.74 -9.24 -4.03
N VAL A 116 7.54 -9.39 -4.58
CA VAL A 116 7.06 -10.65 -5.18
C VAL A 116 7.99 -11.08 -6.31
N ASN A 117 8.33 -10.15 -7.21
CA ASN A 117 9.17 -10.43 -8.36
C ASN A 117 10.61 -10.76 -7.92
N ALA A 118 11.18 -10.07 -6.95
CA ALA A 118 12.52 -10.36 -6.40
C ALA A 118 12.61 -11.80 -5.87
N ILE A 119 11.62 -12.24 -5.10
CA ILE A 119 11.59 -13.60 -4.54
C ILE A 119 11.42 -14.67 -5.63
N LEU A 120 10.74 -14.32 -6.73
CA LEU A 120 10.62 -15.18 -7.90
C LEU A 120 11.89 -15.15 -8.79
N SER A 121 12.61 -14.02 -8.83
CA SER A 121 13.74 -13.75 -9.71
C SER A 121 15.11 -14.09 -9.12
N ASP A 122 15.21 -14.47 -7.84
CA ASP A 122 16.40 -15.08 -7.19
C ASP A 122 16.88 -16.41 -7.84
N ASN A 123 16.57 -16.59 -9.13
CA ASN A 123 17.01 -17.63 -10.06
C ASN A 123 17.78 -17.07 -11.28
N LEU A 124 17.96 -15.75 -11.41
CA LEU A 124 18.89 -15.19 -12.38
C LEU A 124 20.13 -14.74 -11.62
N GLU A 125 21.05 -15.68 -11.40
CA GLU A 125 22.47 -15.32 -11.47
C GLU A 125 22.66 -14.64 -12.83
N VAL A 126 22.55 -13.31 -12.86
CA VAL A 126 23.21 -12.54 -13.90
C VAL A 126 24.69 -12.66 -13.54
N LYS A 127 25.32 -13.72 -14.05
CA LYS A 127 26.73 -13.68 -14.40
C LYS A 127 26.89 -12.52 -15.37
N ILE A 128 27.14 -11.33 -14.84
CA ILE A 128 27.79 -10.28 -15.60
C ILE A 128 29.23 -10.78 -15.72
N LEU A 129 29.55 -11.24 -16.92
CA LEU A 129 30.90 -11.55 -17.39
C LEU A 129 31.83 -10.35 -17.21
#